data_AF-Q5SDI4-F1
#
_entry.id   AF-Q5SDI4-F1
#
_cell.length_a   1.000
_cell.length_b   1.000
_cell.length_c   1.000
_cell.angle_alpha   90.00
_cell.angle_beta   90.00
_cell.angle_gamma   90.00
#
_symmetry.space_group_name_H-M   'P 1'
#
loop_
_entity.id
_entity.type
_entity.pdbx_description
1 polymer ?
#
loop_
_entity_poly.entity_id
_entity_poly.type
_entity_poly.pdbx_seq_one_letter_code
_entity_poly.pdbx_strand_id
1 'polypeptide(L)' 'MKTLAILLCFLVVVCVFIAQYPADAACDFQSCWFTCQRQYSIYFIRAYCDGSTCMCVHN' A
#
# COMPACT_ATOMS: atom_id res chain seq x y z
N MET A 1 -32.49 -19.32 -4.60
CA MET A 1 -31.47 -19.62 -5.64
C MET A 1 -31.00 -18.38 -6.40
N LYS A 2 -31.88 -17.46 -6.85
CA LYS A 2 -31.51 -16.25 -7.61
C LYS A 2 -30.61 -15.26 -6.83
N THR A 3 -30.84 -15.09 -5.53
CA THR A 3 -30.11 -14.15 -4.65
C THR A 3 -28.66 -14.56 -4.39
N LEU A 4 -28.39 -15.86 -4.24
CA LEU A 4 -27.04 -16.38 -4.05
C LEU A 4 -26.15 -16.14 -5.26
N ALA A 5 -26.71 -16.25 -6.47
CA ALA A 5 -25.98 -15.97 -7.71
C ALA A 5 -25.53 -14.50 -7.79
N ILE A 6 -26.38 -13.56 -7.37
CA ILE A 6 -26.06 -12.12 -7.40
C ILE A 6 -24.95 -11.80 -6.39
N LEU A 7 -25.01 -12.38 -5.18
CA LEU A 7 -23.97 -12.22 -4.16
C LEU A 7 -22.62 -12.75 -4.63
N LEU A 8 -22.60 -13.92 -5.27
CA LEU A 8 -21.38 -14.50 -5.83
C LEU A 8 -20.78 -13.63 -6.93
N CYS A 9 -21.60 -13.10 -7.84
CA CYS A 9 -21.12 -12.18 -8.87
C CYS A 9 -20.50 -10.91 -8.26
N PHE A 10 -21.12 -10.32 -7.23
CA PHE A 10 -20.57 -9.16 -6.54
C PHE A 10 -19.24 -9.47 -5.87
N LEU A 11 -19.15 -10.61 -5.18
CA LEU A 11 -17.95 -11.03 -4.46
C LEU A 11 -16.79 -11.27 -5.44
N VAL A 12 -17.04 -11.92 -6.57
CA VAL A 12 -16.04 -12.14 -7.63
C VAL A 12 -15.53 -10.81 -8.19
N VAL A 13 -16.42 -9.86 -8.46
CA VAL A 13 -16.02 -8.53 -8.95
C VAL A 13 -15.12 -7.85 -7.92
N VAL A 14 -15.53 -7.78 -6.65
CA VAL A 14 -14.73 -7.16 -5.58
C VAL A 14 -13.36 -7.83 -5.44
N CYS A 15 -13.29 -9.16 -5.47
CA CYS A 15 -12.02 -9.89 -5.41
C CYS A 15 -11.09 -9.57 -6.59
N VAL A 16 -11.63 -9.46 -7.81
CA VAL A 16 -10.86 -9.09 -9.00
C VAL A 16 -10.36 -7.65 -8.90
N PHE A 17 -11.17 -6.72 -8.38
CA PHE A 17 -10.73 -5.34 -8.13
C PHE A 17 -9.59 -5.28 -7.11
N ILE A 18 -9.67 -6.01 -6.00
CA ILE A 18 -8.59 -6.07 -5.00
C ILE A 18 -7.31 -6.67 -5.60
N ALA A 19 -7.43 -7.70 -6.44
CA ALA A 19 -6.28 -8.32 -7.10
C ALA A 19 -5.64 -7.45 -8.20
N GLN A 20 -6.42 -6.59 -8.87
CA GLN A 20 -5.92 -5.65 -9.89
C GLN A 20 -5.31 -4.39 -9.28
N TYR A 21 -5.78 -3.99 -8.10
CA TYR A 21 -5.20 -2.91 -7.31
C TYR A 21 -4.66 -3.50 -6.00
N PRO A 22 -3.58 -4.30 -6.07
CA PRO A 22 -2.90 -4.71 -4.85
C PRO A 22 -2.52 -3.42 -4.12
N ALA A 23 -3.06 -3.23 -2.91
CA ALA A 23 -2.59 -2.19 -1.99
C ALA A 23 -1.08 -2.37 -1.68
N ASP A 24 -0.59 -3.55 -2.01
CA ASP A 24 0.75 -4.11 -1.98
C ASP A 24 1.52 -3.92 -3.31
N ALA A 25 1.50 -2.72 -3.88
CA ALA A 25 2.46 -2.35 -4.94
C ALA A 25 3.73 -1.74 -4.32
N ALA A 26 4.66 -2.64 -3.99
CA ALA A 26 6.11 -2.46 -3.98
C ALA A 26 6.78 -1.66 -2.84
N CYS A 27 6.08 -0.75 -2.15
CA CYS A 27 6.63 -0.10 -0.96
C CYS A 27 5.50 0.34 -0.03
N ASP A 28 5.45 -0.22 1.18
CA ASP A 28 4.56 0.28 2.22
C ASP A 28 5.08 1.64 2.69
N PHE A 29 4.43 2.71 2.22
CA PHE A 29 4.74 4.07 2.59
C PHE A 29 4.78 4.25 4.11
N GLN A 30 3.89 3.57 4.84
CA GLN A 30 3.82 3.72 6.29
C GLN A 30 5.05 3.10 6.98
N SER A 31 5.42 1.88 6.60
CA SER A 31 6.68 1.26 7.07
C SER A 31 7.91 2.05 6.65
N CYS A 32 7.94 2.56 5.41
CA CYS A 32 9.01 3.39 4.89
C CYS A 32 9.18 4.67 5.74
N TRP A 33 8.08 5.39 5.95
CA TRP A 33 8.04 6.60 6.77
C TRP A 33 8.52 6.34 8.20
N PHE A 34 8.00 5.31 8.85
CA PHE A 34 8.36 5.00 10.24
C PHE A 34 9.83 4.60 10.38
N THR A 35 10.37 3.88 9.39
CA THR A 35 11.78 3.48 9.34
C THR A 35 12.67 4.71 9.16
N CYS A 36 12.41 5.55 8.17
CA CYS A 36 13.18 6.77 7.93
C CYS A 36 13.12 7.74 9.12
N GLN A 37 11.94 7.90 9.72
CA GLN A 37 11.75 8.76 10.88
C GLN A 37 12.56 8.26 12.09
N ARG A 38 12.61 6.94 12.33
CA ARG A 38 13.47 6.38 13.39
C ARG A 38 14.95 6.55 13.11
N GLN A 39 15.34 6.42 11.85
CA GLN A 39 16.75 6.41 11.46
C GLN A 39 17.37 7.82 11.50
N TYR A 40 16.63 8.83 11.04
CA TYR A 40 17.12 10.21 10.92
C TYR A 40 16.56 11.16 12.00
N SER A 41 15.54 10.74 12.75
CA SER A 41 14.95 11.46 13.90
C SER A 41 14.70 12.95 13.63
N ILE A 42 15.52 13.85 14.18
CA ILE A 42 15.37 15.31 14.03
C ILE A 42 15.79 15.82 12.65
N TYR A 43 16.59 15.05 11.91
CA TYR A 43 17.04 15.38 10.56
C TYR A 43 16.09 14.88 9.49
N PHE A 44 15.04 14.15 9.85
CA PHE A 44 14.08 13.60 8.91
C PHE A 44 13.22 14.70 8.27
N ILE A 45 13.22 14.76 6.94
CA ILE A 45 12.42 15.73 6.16
C ILE A 45 11.18 15.04 5.60
N ARG A 46 11.37 13.95 4.86
CA ARG A 46 10.28 13.18 4.24
C ARG A 46 10.76 11.79 3.84
N ALA A 47 9.83 10.84 3.79
CA ALA A 47 10.04 9.55 3.15
C ALA A 47 9.08 9.41 1.97
N TYR A 48 9.47 8.69 0.92
CA TYR A 48 8.58 8.36 -0.18
C TYR A 48 8.99 7.03 -0.82
N CYS A 49 8.04 6.42 -1.52
CA CYS A 49 8.26 5.21 -2.28
C CYS A 49 8.64 5.57 -3.72
N ASP A 50 9.83 5.17 -4.15
CA ASP A 50 10.25 5.21 -5.55
C ASP A 50 10.13 3.79 -6.12
N GLY A 51 8.97 3.49 -6.73
CA GLY A 51 8.61 2.14 -7.15
C GLY A 51 8.62 1.16 -5.97
N SER A 52 9.56 0.20 -5.99
CA SER A 52 9.74 -0.79 -4.94
C SER A 52 10.72 -0.40 -3.82
N THR A 53 11.28 0.80 -3.89
CA THR A 53 12.34 1.24 -2.98
C THR A 53 11.86 2.38 -2.09
N CYS A 54 12.21 2.29 -0.80
CA CYS A 54 11.94 3.35 0.18
C CYS A 54 13.08 4.37 0.16
N MET A 55 12.74 5.64 -0.07
CA MET A 55 13.69 6.75 -0.09
C MET A 55 13.48 7.65 1.12
N CYS A 56 14.55 7.88 1.89
CA CYS A 56 14.56 8.79 3.03
C CYS A 56 15.28 10.09 2.68
N VAL A 57 14.60 11.23 2.83
CA VAL A 57 15.20 12.55 2.68
C VAL A 57 15.48 13.12 4.07
N HIS A 58 16.73 13.50 4.31
CA HIS A 58 17.21 14.06 5.57
C HIS A 58 18.16 15.23 5.32
N ASN A 59 18.31 16.08 6.33
CA ASN A 59 19.28 17.20 6.36
C ASN A 59 20.60 16.75 7.01
#